data_AF-A0A0U1DP54-F1
#
_entry.id   AF-A0A0U1DP54-F1
#
_cell.length_a   1.000
_cell.length_b   1.000
_cell.length_c   1.000
_cell.angle_alpha   90.00
_cell.angle_beta   90.00
_cell.angle_gamma   90.00
#
_symmetry.space_group_name_H-M   'P 1'
#
loop_
_entity.id
_entity.type
_entity.pdbx_description
1 polymer ?
#
loop_
_entity_poly.entity_id
_entity_poly.type
_entity_poly.pdbx_seq_one_letter_code
_entity_poly.pdbx_strand_id
1 'polypeptide(L)'
;MFFPAVASADPPDPHQPDMTKGYCPGGRWGYGNLAVCDGEKYPDGSFWHQWMKTWIAGPQFYYDCVGGDEPLPGPPPPGGCDGAIPRDQPAPS
;
A
#
# COMPACT_ATOMS: atom_id res chain seq x y z
N MET A 1 -17.07 33.74 -12.08
CA MET A 1 -16.85 32.49 -12.85
C MET A 1 -16.04 31.53 -11.99
N PHE A 2 -16.56 30.33 -11.72
CA PHE A 2 -15.78 29.23 -11.16
C PHE A 2 -15.48 28.25 -12.29
N PHE A 3 -14.21 28.06 -12.61
CA PHE A 3 -13.78 27.03 -13.55
C PHE A 3 -13.65 25.71 -12.77
N PRO A 4 -14.11 24.57 -13.31
CA PRO A 4 -13.86 23.29 -12.66
C PRO A 4 -12.34 23.07 -12.66
N ALA A 5 -11.78 22.82 -11.48
CA ALA A 5 -10.41 22.37 -11.38
C ALA A 5 -10.33 20.99 -12.04
N VAL A 6 -9.44 20.84 -13.04
CA VAL A 6 -9.11 19.52 -13.58
C VAL A 6 -8.41 18.76 -12.46
N ALA A 7 -9.06 17.72 -11.96
CA ALA A 7 -8.40 16.72 -11.13
C ALA A 7 -7.49 15.91 -12.06
N SER A 8 -6.18 16.14 -11.96
CA SER A 8 -5.21 15.20 -12.52
C SER A 8 -5.16 14.00 -11.58
N ALA A 9 -5.31 12.79 -12.11
CA ALA A 9 -4.89 11.62 -11.35
C ALA A 9 -3.38 11.76 -11.13
N ASP A 10 -2.93 11.53 -9.90
CA ASP A 10 -1.51 11.38 -9.62
C ASP A 10 -0.98 10.23 -10.49
N PRO A 11 0.23 10.33 -11.07
CA PRO A 11 0.86 9.20 -11.74
C PRO A 11 0.80 7.94 -10.86
N PRO A 12 0.64 6.74 -11.47
CA PRO A 12 0.64 5.50 -10.70
C PRO A 12 1.95 5.40 -9.94
N ASP A 13 1.83 5.23 -8.63
CA ASP A 13 2.94 5.18 -7.71
C ASP A 13 3.91 4.04 -8.09
N PRO A 14 5.18 4.33 -8.39
CA PRO A 14 6.13 3.32 -8.84
C PRO A 14 6.45 2.28 -7.76
N HIS A 15 6.19 2.60 -6.49
CA HIS A 15 6.41 1.70 -5.36
C HIS A 15 5.20 0.78 -5.09
N GLN A 16 4.05 1.01 -5.74
CA GLN A 16 2.89 0.12 -5.58
C GLN A 16 3.16 -1.27 -6.20
N PRO A 17 2.96 -2.35 -5.44
CA PRO A 17 3.01 -3.71 -5.96
C PRO A 17 1.76 -4.00 -6.79
N ASP A 18 1.88 -4.97 -7.70
CA ASP A 18 0.76 -5.43 -8.51
C ASP A 18 0.78 -6.96 -8.65
N MET A 19 0.06 -7.62 -7.77
CA MET A 19 -0.15 -9.06 -7.69
C MET A 19 -0.88 -9.59 -8.92
N THR A 20 -1.68 -8.78 -9.61
CA THR A 20 -2.33 -9.19 -10.88
C THR A 20 -1.32 -9.29 -12.01
N LYS A 21 -0.22 -8.56 -11.92
CA LYS A 21 0.94 -8.61 -12.83
C LYS A 21 2.11 -9.41 -12.27
N GLY A 22 2.00 -9.96 -11.06
CA GLY A 22 3.09 -10.66 -10.38
C GLY A 22 4.25 -9.77 -9.94
N TYR A 23 4.04 -8.45 -9.84
CA TYR A 23 5.06 -7.48 -9.46
C TYR A 23 5.04 -7.27 -7.94
N CYS A 24 5.95 -7.95 -7.22
CA CYS A 24 6.09 -7.87 -5.76
C CYS A 24 7.56 -7.59 -5.37
N PRO A 25 8.09 -6.38 -5.61
CA PRO A 25 9.50 -6.06 -5.37
C PRO A 25 9.93 -6.18 -3.90
N GLY A 26 9.01 -5.96 -2.94
CA GLY A 26 9.23 -6.19 -1.50
C GLY A 26 9.09 -7.65 -1.07
N GLY A 27 8.69 -8.53 -1.99
CA GLY A 27 8.48 -9.95 -1.74
C GLY A 27 7.01 -10.35 -1.72
N ARG A 28 6.77 -11.66 -1.74
CA ARG A 28 5.44 -12.25 -1.74
C ARG A 28 5.33 -13.26 -0.60
N TRP A 29 4.28 -13.15 0.20
CA TRP A 29 4.01 -14.07 1.29
C TRP A 29 2.49 -14.29 1.44
N GLY A 30 2.09 -15.17 2.34
CA GLY A 30 0.67 -15.45 2.54
C GLY A 30 0.43 -16.60 3.52
N TYR A 31 -0.78 -16.65 4.06
CA TYR A 31 -1.21 -17.71 4.97
C TYR A 31 -2.69 -18.05 4.72
N GLY A 32 -2.96 -19.33 4.44
CA GLY A 32 -4.32 -19.80 4.10
C GLY A 32 -4.85 -19.15 2.82
N ASN A 33 -5.95 -18.39 2.93
CA ASN A 33 -6.59 -17.68 1.82
C ASN A 33 -6.10 -16.23 1.63
N LEU A 34 -5.09 -15.81 2.40
CA LEU A 34 -4.48 -14.50 2.28
C LEU A 34 -3.21 -14.62 1.43
N ALA A 35 -3.17 -13.87 0.33
CA ALA A 35 -1.94 -13.65 -0.43
C ALA A 35 -1.54 -12.19 -0.27
N VAL A 36 -0.24 -11.95 -0.12
CA VAL A 36 0.35 -10.64 0.12
C VAL A 36 1.48 -10.40 -0.87
N CYS A 37 1.59 -9.18 -1.36
CA CYS A 37 2.56 -8.69 -2.31
C CYS A 37 3.05 -7.34 -1.81
N ASP A 38 4.31 -7.29 -1.38
CA ASP A 38 4.92 -6.08 -0.84
C ASP A 38 5.54 -5.26 -1.97
N GLY A 39 5.34 -3.95 -1.88
CA GLY A 39 5.86 -2.93 -2.76
C GLY A 39 7.31 -2.60 -2.48
N GLU A 40 7.86 -1.70 -3.29
CA GLU A 40 9.21 -1.22 -3.07
C GLU A 40 9.21 -0.28 -1.85
N LYS A 41 10.19 -0.42 -0.96
CA LYS A 41 10.31 0.46 0.19
C LYS A 41 10.65 1.88 -0.26
N TYR A 42 9.93 2.85 0.28
CA TYR A 42 10.28 4.25 0.18
C TYR A 42 11.51 4.58 1.05
N PRO A 43 12.16 5.73 0.83
CA PRO A 43 13.29 6.16 1.66
C PRO A 43 12.96 6.32 3.15
N ASP A 44 11.69 6.55 3.50
CA ASP A 44 11.20 6.64 4.88
C ASP A 44 10.93 5.26 5.52
N GLY A 45 11.14 4.17 4.76
CA GLY A 45 10.91 2.80 5.20
C GLY A 45 9.45 2.35 5.14
N SER A 46 8.53 3.20 4.68
CA SER A 46 7.17 2.78 4.33
C SER A 46 7.18 1.93 3.06
N PHE A 47 6.13 1.17 2.83
CA PHE A 47 5.88 0.48 1.56
C PHE A 47 4.40 0.15 1.41
N TRP A 48 3.99 -0.06 0.17
CA TRP A 48 2.64 -0.55 -0.13
C TRP A 48 2.53 -2.04 0.11
N HIS A 49 1.53 -2.45 0.85
CA HIS A 49 1.17 -3.82 1.13
C HIS A 49 -0.09 -4.18 0.36
N GLN A 50 0.06 -4.83 -0.79
CA GLN A 50 -1.11 -5.31 -1.52
C GLN A 50 -1.45 -6.71 -1.06
N TRP A 51 -2.67 -6.90 -0.56
CA TRP A 51 -3.17 -8.21 -0.19
C TRP A 51 -4.45 -8.55 -0.92
N MET A 52 -4.62 -9.84 -1.14
CA MET A 52 -5.79 -10.40 -1.80
C MET A 52 -6.53 -11.29 -0.81
N LYS A 53 -7.86 -11.11 -0.78
CA LYS A 53 -8.75 -12.02 -0.08
C LYS A 53 -9.81 -12.55 -1.02
N THR A 54 -9.91 -13.87 -1.08
CA THR A 54 -10.88 -14.57 -1.91
C THR A 54 -12.23 -14.62 -1.19
N TRP A 55 -13.26 -14.05 -1.82
CA TRP A 55 -14.65 -14.13 -1.39
C TRP A 55 -15.46 -14.99 -2.36
N ILE A 56 -16.74 -15.27 -2.04
CA ILE A 56 -17.65 -16.01 -2.93
C ILE A 56 -17.78 -15.34 -4.32
N ALA A 57 -17.72 -14.01 -4.37
CA ALA A 57 -17.80 -13.23 -5.62
C ALA A 57 -16.47 -13.15 -6.39
N GLY A 58 -15.40 -13.74 -5.87
CA GLY A 58 -14.06 -13.69 -6.46
C GLY A 58 -13.01 -13.00 -5.58
N PRO A 59 -11.76 -12.88 -6.09
CA PRO A 59 -10.68 -12.21 -5.39
C PRO A 59 -10.92 -10.69 -5.33
N GLN A 60 -10.72 -10.12 -4.14
CA GLN A 60 -10.65 -8.67 -3.94
C GLN A 60 -9.21 -8.31 -3.55
N PHE A 61 -8.71 -7.22 -4.14
CA PHE A 61 -7.37 -6.70 -3.90
C PHE A 61 -7.48 -5.43 -3.08
N TYR A 62 -6.64 -5.34 -2.06
CA TYR A 62 -6.59 -4.24 -1.11
C TYR A 62 -5.15 -3.75 -1.03
N TYR A 63 -4.98 -2.47 -0.71
CA TYR A 63 -3.69 -1.83 -0.53
C TYR A 63 -3.67 -1.15 0.81
N ASP A 64 -2.70 -1.48 1.65
CA ASP A 64 -2.42 -0.78 2.88
C ASP A 64 -1.03 -0.15 2.78
N CYS A 65 -0.89 1.11 3.14
CA CYS A 65 0.43 1.65 3.41
C CYS A 65 0.88 1.12 4.77
N VAL A 66 2.07 0.54 4.85
CA VAL A 66 2.62 -0.01 6.10
C VAL A 66 4.05 0.48 6.29
N GLY A 67 4.59 0.33 7.48
CA GLY A 67 5.95 0.75 7.81
C GLY A 67 6.63 -0.17 8.81
N GLY A 68 7.94 -0.31 8.65
CA GLY A 68 8.80 -1.08 9.57
C GLY A 68 9.39 -2.36 8.96
N ASP A 69 10.23 -3.02 9.76
CA ASP A 69 10.90 -4.31 9.45
C ASP A 69 10.35 -5.47 10.30
N GLU A 70 9.22 -5.26 11.00
CA GLU A 70 8.63 -6.28 11.86
C GLU A 70 7.77 -7.30 11.08
N PRO A 71 7.70 -8.57 11.54
CA PRO A 71 6.92 -9.64 10.91
C PRO A 71 5.40 -9.42 10.95
N LEU A 72 4.95 -8.43 11.71
CA LEU A 72 3.58 -7.92 11.69
C LEU A 72 3.63 -6.53 11.05
N PRO A 73 2.75 -6.23 10.08
CA PRO A 73 2.74 -4.92 9.43
C PRO A 73 2.55 -3.84 10.48
N GLY A 74 3.62 -3.10 10.75
CA GLY A 74 3.58 -1.93 11.59
C GLY A 74 2.71 -0.87 10.94
N PRO A 75 1.99 -0.06 11.73
CA PRO A 75 1.29 1.11 11.22
C PRO A 75 2.29 1.99 10.46
N PRO A 76 1.92 2.50 9.27
CA PRO A 76 2.86 3.24 8.42
C PRO A 76 3.33 4.52 9.10
N PRO A 77 4.57 4.97 8.81
CA PRO A 77 5.04 6.25 9.31
C PRO A 77 4.15 7.40 8.82
N PRO A 78 3.95 8.46 9.62
CA PRO A 78 3.27 9.66 9.16
C PRO A 78 3.96 10.23 7.91
N GLY A 79 3.20 10.48 6.84
CA GLY A 79 3.76 10.86 5.54
C GLY A 79 4.18 9.69 4.64
N GLY A 80 3.98 8.45 5.08
CA GLY A 80 4.33 7.24 4.33
C GLY A 80 3.54 7.02 3.06
N CYS A 81 4.12 6.23 2.16
CA CYS A 81 3.65 5.96 0.81
C CYS A 81 3.34 7.24 0.02
N ASP A 82 4.38 8.06 -0.13
CA ASP A 82 4.35 9.37 -0.79
C ASP A 82 3.28 10.34 -0.25
N GLY A 83 3.02 10.27 1.07
CA GLY A 83 2.06 11.14 1.73
C GLY A 83 0.63 10.63 1.76
N ALA A 84 0.37 9.38 1.36
CA ALA A 84 -0.94 8.73 1.55
C ALA A 84 -1.38 8.69 3.03
N ILE A 85 -0.41 8.68 3.94
CA ILE A 85 -0.63 8.80 5.38
C ILE A 85 -0.46 10.27 5.79
N PRO A 86 -1.50 10.92 6.33
CA PRO A 86 -1.38 12.28 6.88
C PRO A 86 -0.22 12.41 7.87
N ARG A 87 0.60 13.45 7.72
CA ARG A 87 1.72 13.73 8.65
C ARG A 87 1.27 14.03 10.09
N ASP A 88 0.01 14.44 10.27
CA ASP A 88 -0.60 14.72 11.57
C ASP A 88 -1.22 13.48 12.24
N GLN A 89 -1.15 12.30 11.61
CA GLN A 89 -1.62 11.08 12.25
C GLN A 89 -0.67 10.73 13.40
N PRO A 90 -1.15 10.63 14.66
CA PRO A 90 -0.30 10.26 15.78
C PRO A 90 0.36 8.92 15.52
N ALA A 91 1.66 8.81 15.82
CA ALA A 91 2.28 7.49 15.99
C ALA A 91 1.42 6.72 17.02
N PRO A 92 1.00 5.48 16.73
CA PRO A 92 0.16 4.74 17.66
C PRO A 92 0.93 4.51 18.97
N SER A 93 0.28 4.88 20.06
CA SER A 93 0.78 4.81 21.44
C SER A 93 1.10 3.39 21.91
#